data_AF-A0AAV3P0Z5-F1
#
_entry.id   AF-A0AAV3P0Z5-F1
#
_cell.length_a   1.000
_cell.length_b   1.000
_cell.length_c   1.000
_cell.angle_alpha   90.00
_cell.angle_beta   90.00
_cell.angle_gamma   90.00
#
_symmetry.space_group_name_H-M   'P 1'
#
loop_
_entity.id
_entity.type
_entity.pdbx_description
1 polymer ?
#
loop_
_entity_poly.entity_id
_entity_poly.type
_entity_poly.pdbx_seq_one_letter_code
_entity_poly.pdbx_strand_id
1 'polypeptide(L)'
;MAEKDNPSKKLCAQMRLWEFPDQYVIEPTDGSSGSCLSVSRTDGSMKHIDEIPECSSLRVPKIQTVFGVIGTLKLLAGKFRI
;
A
#
# COMPACT_ATOMS: atom_id res chain seq x y z
N MET A 1 35.74 16.35 9.84
CA MET A 1 35.35 15.05 9.23
C MET A 1 33.87 15.19 8.91
N ALA A 2 33.53 15.42 7.64
CA ALA A 2 32.18 15.82 7.24
C ALA A 2 31.22 14.64 7.34
N GLU A 3 30.18 14.82 8.14
CA GLU A 3 28.97 14.01 8.16
C GLU A 3 28.44 13.92 6.73
N LYS A 4 28.53 12.72 6.16
CA LYS A 4 28.03 12.44 4.82
C LYS A 4 26.53 12.18 4.96
N ASP A 5 25.77 13.25 5.17
CA ASP A 5 24.30 13.19 5.16
C ASP A 5 23.86 12.69 3.78
N ASN A 6 23.35 11.47 3.76
CA ASN A 6 22.93 10.77 2.56
C ASN A 6 21.59 11.39 2.13
N PRO A 7 21.49 12.08 0.98
CA PRO A 7 20.24 12.72 0.54
C PRO A 7 19.21 11.71 0.00
N SER A 8 19.18 10.49 0.53
CA SER A 8 18.36 9.38 0.04
C SER A 8 17.25 8.99 1.01
N LYS A 9 16.88 9.86 1.96
CA LYS A 9 15.57 9.78 2.60
C LYS A 9 14.52 10.32 1.63
N LYS A 10 14.24 9.57 0.56
CA LYS A 10 12.95 9.71 -0.13
C LYS A 10 11.89 9.24 0.87
N LEU A 11 11.43 10.14 1.74
CA LEU A 11 10.29 9.90 2.64
C LEU A 11 9.02 9.54 1.84
N CYS A 12 9.06 9.76 0.54
CA CYS A 12 8.02 9.53 -0.45
C CYS A 12 8.51 8.46 -1.44
N ALA A 13 8.49 7.20 -1.02
CA ALA A 13 8.67 6.08 -1.93
C ALA A 13 7.43 6.01 -2.83
N GLN A 14 7.65 6.02 -4.15
CA GLN A 14 6.57 5.72 -5.09
C GLN A 14 6.12 4.27 -4.84
N MET A 15 4.81 4.07 -4.78
CA MET A 15 4.18 2.79 -4.49
C MET A 15 3.03 2.54 -5.47
N ARG A 16 2.71 1.28 -5.69
CA ARG A 16 1.54 0.84 -6.44
C ARG A 16 0.48 0.32 -5.47
N LEU A 17 -0.67 0.98 -5.48
CA LEU A 17 -1.87 0.52 -4.80
C LEU A 17 -2.68 -0.36 -5.76
N TRP A 18 -2.87 -1.59 -5.36
CA TRP A 18 -3.72 -2.58 -6.00
C TRP A 18 -5.03 -2.69 -5.24
N GLU A 19 -6.12 -2.41 -5.93
CA GLU A 19 -7.45 -2.43 -5.36
C GLU A 19 -8.18 -3.72 -5.73
N PHE A 20 -8.33 -4.63 -4.76
CA PHE A 20 -9.11 -5.84 -4.87
C PHE A 20 -10.50 -5.66 -4.21
N PRO A 21 -11.49 -6.52 -4.53
CA PRO A 21 -12.82 -6.45 -3.91
C PRO A 21 -12.81 -6.61 -2.38
N ASP A 22 -11.89 -7.44 -1.89
CA ASP A 22 -11.73 -7.89 -0.50
C ASP A 22 -10.60 -7.18 0.25
N GLN A 23 -9.62 -6.61 -0.46
CA GLN A 23 -8.41 -6.03 0.15
C GLN A 23 -7.77 -4.93 -0.71
N TYR A 24 -6.86 -4.18 -0.11
CA TYR A 24 -5.94 -3.29 -0.79
C TYR A 24 -4.51 -3.80 -0.61
N VAL A 25 -3.71 -3.83 -1.67
CA VAL A 25 -2.30 -4.24 -1.58
C VAL A 25 -1.42 -3.09 -2.02
N ILE A 26 -0.42 -2.74 -1.22
CA ILE A 26 0.54 -1.67 -1.51
C ILE A 26 1.89 -2.31 -1.77
N GLU A 27 2.37 -2.16 -3.01
CA GLU A 27 3.65 -2.64 -3.48
C GLU A 27 4.63 -1.46 -3.60
N PRO A 28 5.80 -1.49 -2.96
CA PRO A 28 6.85 -0.49 -3.20
C PRO A 28 7.44 -0.63 -4.60
N THR A 29 7.49 0.47 -5.36
CA THR A 29 8.12 0.50 -6.70
C THR A 29 9.48 1.19 -6.73
N ASP A 30 9.98 1.62 -5.58
CA ASP A 30 11.25 2.33 -5.42
C ASP A 30 12.50 1.43 -5.48
N GLY A 31 12.31 0.14 -5.79
CA GLY A 31 13.38 -0.86 -5.83
C GLY A 31 13.89 -1.27 -4.44
N SER A 32 13.25 -0.80 -3.37
CA SER A 32 13.43 -1.37 -2.05
C SER A 32 12.79 -2.76 -2.04
N SER A 33 13.52 -3.79 -1.63
CA SER A 33 13.01 -5.15 -1.41
C SER A 33 12.07 -5.23 -0.19
N GLY A 34 11.22 -4.22 0.00
CA GLY A 34 10.26 -4.15 1.08
C GLY A 34 9.09 -5.09 0.81
N SER A 35 8.61 -5.75 1.86
CA SER A 35 7.37 -6.52 1.82
C SER A 35 6.19 -5.62 1.42
N CYS A 36 5.28 -6.16 0.63
CA CYS A 36 4.02 -5.51 0.28
C CYS A 36 3.10 -5.45 1.50
N LEU A 37 2.26 -4.41 1.57
CA LEU A 37 1.30 -4.26 2.65
C LEU A 37 -0.10 -4.61 2.14
N SER A 38 -0.73 -5.66 2.68
CA SER A 38 -2.14 -5.96 2.49
C SER A 38 -2.98 -5.32 3.60
N VAL A 39 -4.10 -4.72 3.21
CA VAL A 39 -5.12 -4.17 4.09
C VAL A 39 -6.46 -4.81 3.75
N SER A 40 -7.01 -5.58 4.68
CA SER A 40 -8.32 -6.20 4.53
C SER A 40 -9.44 -5.16 4.64
N ARG A 41 -10.40 -5.19 3.69
CA ARG A 41 -11.55 -4.28 3.68
C ARG A 41 -12.60 -4.62 4.74
N THR A 42 -12.61 -5.85 5.24
CA THR A 42 -13.66 -6.33 6.16
C THR A 42 -13.39 -5.89 7.60
N ASP A 43 -12.14 -6.00 8.05
CA ASP A 43 -11.74 -5.74 9.43
C ASP A 43 -10.75 -4.59 9.60
N GLY A 44 -10.13 -4.13 8.50
CA GLY A 44 -9.07 -3.12 8.50
C GLY A 44 -7.71 -3.67 8.94
N SER A 45 -7.56 -5.00 9.04
CA SER A 45 -6.30 -5.63 9.44
C SER A 45 -5.21 -5.38 8.39
N MET A 46 -4.00 -5.14 8.87
CA MET A 46 -2.82 -4.83 8.06
C MET A 46 -1.84 -6.00 8.17
N LYS A 47 -1.40 -6.54 7.04
CA LYS A 47 -0.49 -7.68 6.96
C LYS A 47 0.63 -7.39 5.98
N HIS A 48 1.85 -7.77 6.34
CA HIS A 48 2.98 -7.76 5.43
C HIS A 48 2.93 -9.06 4.60
N ILE A 49 3.00 -8.95 3.28
CA ILE A 49 2.99 -10.06 2.33
C ILE A 49 4.23 -9.96 1.43
N ASP A 50 4.80 -11.09 1.05
CA ASP A 50 5.97 -11.10 0.15
C ASP A 50 5.57 -11.08 -1.34
N GLU A 51 4.35 -11.52 -1.66
CA GLU A 51 3.86 -11.62 -3.04
C GLU A 51 2.45 -11.02 -3.18
N ILE A 52 2.16 -10.44 -4.35
CA ILE A 52 0.85 -9.89 -4.68
C ILE A 52 -0.14 -11.05 -4.90
N PRO A 53 -1.37 -10.99 -4.34
CA PRO A 53 -2.37 -12.03 -4.54
C PRO A 53 -2.66 -12.27 -6.03
N GLU A 54 -2.88 -13.53 -6.40
CA GLU A 54 -3.17 -13.90 -7.78
C GLU A 54 -4.36 -13.11 -8.35
N CYS A 55 -4.10 -12.44 -9.46
CA CYS A 55 -5.08 -11.64 -10.16
C CYS A 55 -6.03 -12.57 -10.93
N SER A 56 -7.17 -12.92 -10.34
CA SER A 56 -8.17 -13.75 -11.04
C SER A 56 -8.71 -13.01 -12.27
N SER A 57 -8.79 -13.69 -13.42
CA SER A 57 -9.28 -13.14 -14.70
C SER A 57 -10.73 -12.63 -14.66
N LEU A 58 -11.47 -12.93 -13.58
CA LEU A 58 -12.85 -12.54 -13.37
C LEU A 58 -13.02 -11.05 -13.00
N ARG A 59 -11.97 -10.39 -12.51
CA ARG A 59 -11.99 -8.95 -12.23
C ARG A 59 -10.58 -8.38 -12.13
N VAL A 60 -10.23 -7.48 -13.04
CA VAL A 60 -8.94 -6.79 -13.04
C VAL A 60 -8.89 -5.82 -11.85
N PRO A 61 -7.93 -5.93 -10.93
CA PRO A 61 -7.76 -5.00 -9.82
C PRO A 61 -7.36 -3.63 -10.37
N LYS A 62 -7.90 -2.58 -9.77
CA LYS A 62 -7.54 -1.21 -10.17
C LYS A 62 -6.17 -0.88 -9.60
N ILE A 63 -5.24 -0.49 -10.47
CA ILE A 63 -3.86 -0.14 -10.08
C ILE A 63 -3.73 1.38 -10.09
N GLN A 64 -3.25 1.95 -8.99
CA GLN A 64 -3.02 3.39 -8.83
C GLN A 64 -1.62 3.64 -8.26
N THR A 65 -0.98 4.74 -8.66
CA THR A 65 0.29 5.15 -8.06
C THR A 65 0.00 6.00 -6.82
N VAL A 66 0.63 5.67 -5.70
CA VAL A 66 0.57 6.40 -4.44
C VAL A 66 1.97 6.70 -3.92
N PHE A 67 2.06 7.60 -2.95
CA PHE A 67 3.30 8.22 -2.51
C PHE A 67 3.56 8.05 -1.01
N GLY A 68 2.79 7.16 -0.39
CA GLY A 68 2.85 6.84 1.03
C GLY A 68 1.50 6.33 1.55
N VAL A 69 1.55 5.59 2.66
CA VAL A 69 0.38 5.14 3.43
C VAL A 69 0.52 5.71 4.84
N ILE A 70 -0.43 6.55 5.26
CA ILE A 70 -0.42 7.19 6.58
C ILE A 70 -1.06 6.26 7.64
N GLY A 71 -2.05 5.45 7.25
CA GLY A 71 -2.73 4.51 8.13
C GLY A 71 -4.09 4.07 7.58
N THR A 72 -4.82 3.28 8.38
CA THR A 72 -6.19 2.87 8.08
C THR A 72 -7.18 3.56 9.02
N LEU A 73 -8.30 4.02 8.47
CA LEU A 73 -9.39 4.60 9.24
C LEU A 73 -10.60 3.67 9.16
N LYS A 74 -10.91 3.01 10.28
CA LYS A 74 -12.11 2.18 10.42
C LYS A 74 -13.25 3.01 11.01
N LEU A 75 -14.32 3.16 10.25
CA LEU A 75 -15.53 3.87 10.67
C LEU A 75 -16.49 2.87 11.31
N LEU A 76 -16.95 3.15 12.54
CA LEU A 76 -17.85 2.28 13.31
C LEU A 76 -19.25 2.17 12.69
N ALA A 77 -19.73 3.25 12.05
CA ALA A 77 -20.88 3.28 11.18
C ALA A 77 -20.83 4.58 10.36
N GLY A 78 -21.09 4.49 9.06
CA GLY A 78 -21.31 5.66 8.20
C GLY A 78 -20.37 5.78 7.00
N LYS A 79 -20.93 6.29 5.90
CA LYS A 79 -20.19 6.72 4.71
C LYS A 79 -19.53 8.05 5.02
N PHE A 80 -18.20 8.08 5.15
CA PHE A 80 -17.46 9.34 5.18
C PHE A 80 -17.39 9.89 3.76
N ARG A 81 -17.83 11.14 3.59
CA ARG A 81 -17.80 11.86 2.32
C ARG A 81 -16.92 13.09 2.54
N ILE A 82 -15.73 13.07 1.94
CA ILE A 82 -14.88 14.25 1.73
C ILE A 82 -15.30 14.86 0.38
#